data_AF-A0A812XFA9-F1
#
_entry.id   AF-A0A812XFA9-F1
#
_cell.length_a   1.000
_cell.length_b   1.000
_cell.length_c   1.000
_cell.angle_alpha   90.00
_cell.angle_beta   90.00
_cell.angle_gamma   90.00
#
_symmetry.space_group_name_H-M   'P 1'
#
loop_
_entity.id
_entity.type
_entity.pdbx_description
1 polymer ?
#
loop_
_entity_poly.entity_id
_entity_poly.type
_entity_poly.pdbx_seq_one_letter_code
_entity_poly.pdbx_strand_id
1 'polypeptide(L)'
;MASGLLSSCCDNRPRALSTSQGLGGAEAAEEVPAQELEDLRQPKMMCYQCEQTNAGKGCTTTGVCKKSPTTAGLQDLQVLYALRLCQLATAFGPENPFEAECRHLILESMFATLTNVNFDNARFEAYLKQSAALAEKMEKKLENHSGPYRKETGKPFPPAPASLPKVLPTESKALLVAAAPAGLLSRSEVVANEDIFGVLEMCVYGLKGVMAYFYHAEHLQVNDQHPAAQEDKAAAYGEVERTEVYQELYRVGAFLCSAGNSKATEETLNAGLGEASDIGAIWE
;
A
#
# COMPACT_ATOMS: atom_id res chain seq x y z
N MET A 1 -20.24 -26.37 27.27
CA MET A 1 -18.99 -25.95 27.93
C MET A 1 -18.02 -25.39 26.89
N ALA A 2 -18.29 -24.20 26.33
CA ALA A 2 -17.37 -23.49 25.42
C ALA A 2 -17.86 -22.05 25.16
N SER A 3 -18.06 -21.24 26.21
CA SER A 3 -18.42 -19.81 26.04
C SER A 3 -17.64 -18.89 27.00
N GLY A 4 -16.53 -19.38 27.56
CA GLY A 4 -15.84 -18.71 28.69
C GLY A 4 -14.40 -18.28 28.44
N LEU A 5 -13.84 -18.46 27.24
CA LEU A 5 -12.37 -18.28 27.03
C LEU A 5 -11.98 -17.15 26.07
N LEU A 6 -12.91 -16.45 25.42
CA LEU A 6 -12.57 -15.39 24.47
C LEU A 6 -12.70 -13.96 25.03
N SER A 7 -13.22 -13.78 26.24
CA SER A 7 -13.39 -12.44 26.85
C SER A 7 -12.15 -11.90 27.57
N SER A 8 -11.06 -12.66 27.66
CA SER A 8 -9.92 -12.33 28.53
C SER A 8 -8.79 -11.53 27.85
N CYS A 9 -8.82 -11.34 26.53
CA CYS A 9 -7.69 -10.74 25.80
C CYS A 9 -7.88 -9.28 25.37
N CYS A 10 -9.07 -8.70 25.52
CA CYS A 10 -9.38 -7.35 25.04
C CYS A 10 -9.64 -6.30 26.13
N ASP A 11 -9.58 -6.69 27.41
CA ASP A 11 -9.73 -5.75 28.52
C ASP A 11 -8.37 -5.20 28.96
N ASN A 12 -7.79 -4.33 28.13
CA ASN A 12 -6.69 -3.45 28.54
C ASN A 12 -7.17 -1.99 28.68
N ARG A 13 -8.44 -1.79 29.05
CA ARG A 13 -8.87 -0.53 29.67
C ARG A 13 -8.47 -0.56 31.15
N PRO A 14 -7.73 0.42 31.68
CA PRO A 14 -7.37 0.43 33.08
C PRO A 14 -8.64 0.41 33.95
N ARG A 15 -8.81 -0.63 34.76
CA ARG A 15 -9.81 -0.66 35.84
C ARG A 15 -9.56 0.55 36.73
N ALA A 16 -10.57 1.40 36.91
CA ALA A 16 -10.53 2.51 37.84
C ALA A 16 -10.21 1.97 39.25
N LEU A 17 -8.98 2.21 39.71
CA LEU A 17 -8.56 1.93 41.08
C LEU A 17 -9.21 2.96 42.00
N SER A 18 -10.27 2.56 42.70
CA SER A 18 -10.77 3.31 43.84
C SER A 18 -9.78 3.17 44.98
N THR A 19 -8.96 4.20 45.22
CA THR A 19 -8.28 4.35 46.51
C THR A 19 -8.27 5.82 46.91
N SER A 20 -9.08 6.13 47.91
CA SER A 20 -8.82 7.21 48.84
C SER A 20 -7.64 6.80 49.72
N GLN A 21 -6.53 7.52 49.64
CA GLN A 21 -5.61 7.76 50.76
C GLN A 21 -4.55 8.78 50.33
N GLY A 22 -4.49 9.88 51.07
CA GLY A 22 -3.64 11.01 50.77
C GLY A 22 -2.17 10.75 51.10
N LEU A 23 -1.29 11.30 50.27
CA LEU A 23 0.07 11.69 50.62
C LEU A 23 0.31 13.07 50.01
N GLY A 24 0.63 14.03 50.88
CA GLY A 24 0.86 15.42 50.52
C GLY A 24 2.17 15.63 49.76
N GLY A 25 2.19 16.74 49.03
CA GLY A 25 3.36 17.26 48.33
C GLY A 25 3.42 16.88 46.86
N ALA A 26 2.52 17.43 46.04
CA ALA A 26 2.70 17.48 44.60
C ALA A 26 2.44 18.91 44.15
N GLU A 27 3.47 19.56 43.61
CA GLU A 27 3.29 20.69 42.71
C GLU A 27 2.26 20.30 41.66
N ALA A 28 1.35 21.21 41.31
CA ALA A 28 0.25 20.93 40.39
C ALA A 28 0.81 20.29 39.11
N ALA A 29 0.62 18.98 38.97
CA ALA A 29 0.95 18.27 37.75
C ALA A 29 0.10 18.89 36.65
N GLU A 30 0.76 19.53 35.69
CA GLU A 30 0.12 20.12 34.53
C GLU A 30 -0.66 18.99 33.82
N GLU A 31 -1.98 19.13 33.71
CA GLU A 31 -2.82 18.13 33.07
C GLU A 31 -2.43 18.06 31.59
N VAL A 32 -1.75 16.96 31.21
CA VAL A 32 -1.43 16.68 29.81
C VAL A 32 -2.73 16.56 29.03
N PRO A 33 -2.96 17.37 27.97
CA PRO A 33 -4.17 17.33 27.16
C PRO A 33 -4.52 15.91 26.71
N ALA A 34 -5.82 15.58 26.69
CA ALA A 34 -6.31 14.26 26.29
C ALA A 34 -5.83 13.83 24.88
N GLN A 35 -5.67 14.80 23.97
CA GLN A 35 -5.13 14.56 22.64
C GLN A 35 -3.65 14.19 22.68
N GLU A 36 -2.85 14.84 23.53
CA GLU A 36 -1.43 14.54 23.68
C GLU A 36 -1.22 13.16 24.35
N LEU A 37 -2.11 12.77 25.27
CA LEU A 37 -2.16 11.42 25.82
C LEU A 37 -2.58 10.36 24.78
N GLU A 38 -3.46 10.70 23.85
CA GLU A 38 -3.88 9.81 22.75
C GLU A 38 -2.78 9.67 21.69
N ASP A 39 -2.11 10.76 21.33
CA ASP A 39 -0.97 10.78 20.41
C ASP A 39 0.22 9.96 20.96
N LEU A 40 0.39 9.93 22.29
CA LEU A 40 1.37 9.06 22.97
C LEU A 40 0.97 7.57 22.98
N ARG A 41 -0.32 7.26 22.85
CA ARG A 41 -0.87 5.89 22.81
C ARG A 41 -0.91 5.30 21.40
N GLN A 42 -0.99 6.15 20.39
CA GLN A 42 -0.97 5.75 18.99
C GLN A 42 0.38 5.09 18.63
N PRO A 43 0.37 3.93 17.96
CA PRO A 43 1.60 3.28 17.55
C PRO A 43 2.30 4.11 16.47
N LYS A 44 3.62 4.27 16.59
CA LYS A 44 4.43 5.10 15.69
C LYS A 44 4.49 4.56 14.26
N MET A 45 4.21 3.26 14.09
CA MET A 45 4.12 2.56 12.82
C MET A 45 3.20 1.36 12.96
N MET A 46 2.86 0.70 11.85
CA MET A 46 2.32 -0.66 11.88
C MET A 46 2.86 -1.42 10.68
N CYS A 47 3.57 -2.53 10.90
CA CYS A 47 4.05 -3.38 9.83
C CYS A 47 4.06 -4.85 10.25
N TYR A 48 3.40 -5.69 9.46
CA TYR A 48 3.29 -7.13 9.71
C TYR A 48 3.62 -8.00 8.47
N GLN A 49 4.33 -7.44 7.49
CA GLN A 49 4.54 -8.11 6.19
C GLN A 49 5.49 -9.34 6.23
N CYS A 50 6.24 -9.52 7.32
CA CYS A 50 7.25 -10.57 7.43
C CYS A 50 6.92 -11.52 8.58
N GLU A 51 7.35 -12.78 8.43
CA GLU A 51 7.12 -13.85 9.40
C GLU A 51 7.62 -13.48 10.82
N GLN A 52 8.76 -12.79 10.90
CA GLN A 52 9.39 -12.40 12.16
C GLN A 52 8.69 -11.23 12.89
N THR A 53 7.56 -10.71 12.38
CA THR A 53 6.88 -9.55 12.95
C THR A 53 6.66 -9.69 14.46
N ASN A 54 6.77 -8.58 15.19
CA ASN A 54 6.79 -8.60 16.65
C ASN A 54 5.55 -9.33 17.22
N ALA A 55 5.81 -10.33 18.05
CA ALA A 55 4.82 -11.22 18.67
C ALA A 55 3.82 -11.88 17.71
N GLY A 56 4.17 -12.02 16.41
CA GLY A 56 3.26 -12.52 15.38
C GLY A 56 2.06 -11.61 15.11
N LYS A 57 2.10 -10.34 15.56
CA LYS A 57 0.99 -9.38 15.44
C LYS A 57 1.35 -8.18 14.56
N GLY A 58 2.51 -7.57 14.78
CA GLY A 58 2.84 -6.31 14.13
C GLY A 58 3.95 -5.55 14.86
N CYS A 59 4.85 -4.94 14.09
CA CYS A 59 5.83 -4.00 14.59
C CYS A 59 5.21 -2.61 14.74
N THR A 60 5.13 -2.09 15.97
CA THR A 60 4.43 -0.82 16.28
C THR A 60 5.33 0.34 16.72
N THR A 61 6.56 0.04 17.15
CA THR A 61 7.53 1.06 17.60
C THR A 61 8.79 1.09 16.73
N THR A 62 9.28 -0.09 16.35
CA THR A 62 10.37 -0.29 15.40
C THR A 62 10.22 -1.68 14.81
N GLY A 63 10.70 -1.89 13.59
CA GLY A 63 10.74 -3.22 12.99
C GLY A 63 11.72 -4.13 13.70
N VAL A 64 11.39 -5.41 13.82
CA VAL A 64 12.36 -6.47 14.19
C VAL A 64 13.56 -6.49 13.23
N CYS A 65 13.31 -6.14 11.97
CA CYS A 65 14.30 -5.95 10.91
C CYS A 65 15.03 -4.59 11.00
N LYS A 66 14.81 -3.81 12.06
CA LYS A 66 15.33 -2.45 12.29
C LYS A 66 14.73 -1.36 11.40
N LYS A 67 13.61 -1.63 10.71
CA LYS A 67 12.86 -0.59 9.98
C LYS A 67 12.38 0.49 10.95
N SER A 68 12.76 1.74 10.70
CA SER A 68 12.30 2.88 11.51
C SER A 68 10.84 3.23 11.21
N PRO A 69 10.11 3.87 12.14
CA PRO A 69 8.77 4.40 11.87
C PRO A 69 8.70 5.34 10.67
N THR A 70 9.73 6.19 10.51
CA THR A 70 9.88 7.09 9.35
C THR A 70 9.92 6.29 8.05
N THR A 71 10.81 5.30 7.97
CA THR A 71 10.93 4.44 6.77
C THR A 71 9.64 3.67 6.50
N ALA A 72 8.96 3.20 7.56
CA ALA A 72 7.68 2.50 7.41
C ALA A 72 6.60 3.40 6.81
N GLY A 73 6.41 4.62 7.34
CA GLY A 73 5.43 5.57 6.81
C GLY A 73 5.70 5.99 5.37
N LEU A 74 6.97 6.20 5.00
CA LEU A 74 7.35 6.49 3.62
C LEU A 74 7.09 5.30 2.68
N GLN A 75 7.35 4.07 3.13
CA GLN A 75 7.03 2.86 2.37
C GLN A 75 5.52 2.68 2.18
N ASP A 76 4.71 2.92 3.22
CA ASP A 76 3.25 2.81 3.15
C ASP A 76 2.68 3.79 2.13
N LEU A 77 3.14 5.05 2.16
CA LEU A 77 2.76 6.06 1.19
C LEU A 77 3.22 5.71 -0.23
N GLN A 78 4.45 5.19 -0.39
CA GLN A 78 4.96 4.78 -1.70
C GLN A 78 4.14 3.64 -2.31
N VAL A 79 3.71 2.67 -1.50
CA VAL A 79 2.83 1.58 -1.95
C VAL A 79 1.52 2.13 -2.47
N LEU A 80 0.87 3.06 -1.76
CA LEU A 80 -0.37 3.69 -2.25
C LEU A 80 -0.16 4.44 -3.57
N TYR A 81 0.95 5.16 -3.71
CA TYR A 81 1.30 5.81 -4.97
C TYR A 81 1.48 4.81 -6.11
N ALA A 82 2.18 3.70 -5.88
CA ALA A 82 2.36 2.66 -6.89
C ALA A 82 1.02 2.03 -7.31
N LEU A 83 0.12 1.75 -6.36
CA LEU A 83 -1.23 1.26 -6.65
C LEU A 83 -2.05 2.28 -7.45
N ARG A 84 -1.93 3.58 -7.14
CA ARG A 84 -2.56 4.66 -7.94
C ARG A 84 -2.00 4.71 -9.36
N LEU A 85 -0.68 4.55 -9.53
CA LEU A 85 -0.07 4.48 -10.86
C LEU A 85 -0.56 3.25 -11.65
N CYS A 86 -0.75 2.09 -11.01
CA CYS A 86 -1.39 0.93 -11.64
C CYS A 86 -2.83 1.26 -12.11
N GLN A 87 -3.61 1.95 -11.26
CA GLN A 87 -4.97 2.38 -11.62
C GLN A 87 -4.98 3.33 -12.82
N LEU A 88 -4.06 4.29 -12.86
CA LEU A 88 -3.90 5.23 -13.97
C LEU A 88 -3.43 4.53 -15.24
N ALA A 89 -2.45 3.63 -15.16
CA ALA A 89 -1.94 2.86 -16.30
C ALA A 89 -3.06 1.98 -16.91
N THR A 90 -3.84 1.32 -16.05
CA THR A 90 -5.01 0.53 -16.47
C THR A 90 -6.03 1.39 -17.23
N ALA A 91 -6.25 2.63 -16.79
CA ALA A 91 -7.17 3.57 -17.43
C ALA A 91 -6.73 4.04 -18.83
N PHE A 92 -5.41 4.00 -19.10
CA PHE A 92 -4.85 4.22 -20.43
C PHE A 92 -4.81 2.94 -21.28
N GLY A 93 -4.74 1.76 -20.67
CA GLY A 93 -4.66 0.48 -21.36
C GLY A 93 -3.36 0.30 -22.16
N PRO A 94 -3.36 -0.51 -23.24
CA PRO A 94 -2.17 -0.80 -24.04
C PRO A 94 -1.53 0.42 -24.71
N GLU A 95 -2.29 1.50 -24.92
CA GLU A 95 -1.79 2.74 -25.53
C GLU A 95 -1.26 3.74 -24.50
N ASN A 96 -0.90 3.28 -23.29
CA ASN A 96 -0.35 4.12 -22.24
C ASN A 96 0.93 4.84 -22.69
N PRO A 97 0.90 6.18 -22.87
CA PRO A 97 2.05 6.94 -23.34
C PRO A 97 3.15 7.07 -22.26
N PHE A 98 2.87 6.60 -21.04
CA PHE A 98 3.79 6.61 -19.91
C PHE A 98 4.30 5.21 -19.55
N GLU A 99 4.04 4.19 -20.39
CA GLU A 99 4.22 2.79 -20.02
C GLU A 99 5.61 2.46 -19.47
N ALA A 100 6.68 2.87 -20.15
CA ALA A 100 8.04 2.60 -19.69
C ALA A 100 8.35 3.29 -18.33
N GLU A 101 7.87 4.52 -18.14
CA GLU A 101 8.06 5.31 -16.92
C GLU A 101 7.27 4.69 -15.76
N CYS A 102 6.00 4.32 -15.98
CA CYS A 102 5.15 3.61 -15.04
C CYS A 102 5.77 2.27 -14.64
N ARG A 103 6.11 1.43 -15.63
CA ARG A 103 6.66 0.10 -15.41
C ARG A 103 7.90 0.16 -14.53
N HIS A 104 8.89 0.97 -14.93
CA HIS A 104 10.14 1.07 -14.18
C HIS A 104 9.90 1.54 -12.74
N LEU A 105 9.15 2.63 -12.56
CA LEU A 105 8.92 3.22 -11.25
C LEU A 105 8.10 2.32 -10.33
N ILE A 106 7.03 1.68 -10.84
CA ILE A 106 6.19 0.77 -10.06
C ILE A 106 7.01 -0.42 -9.60
N LEU A 107 7.72 -1.09 -10.53
CA LEU A 107 8.50 -2.29 -10.21
C LEU A 107 9.60 -1.99 -9.19
N GLU A 108 10.39 -0.94 -9.43
CA GLU A 108 11.50 -0.59 -8.54
C GLU A 108 11.01 -0.14 -7.16
N SER A 109 10.04 0.77 -7.10
CA SER A 109 9.60 1.34 -5.83
C SER A 109 8.82 0.33 -4.98
N MET A 110 8.06 -0.58 -5.59
CA MET A 110 7.39 -1.66 -4.86
C MET A 110 8.39 -2.69 -4.34
N PHE A 111 9.38 -3.07 -5.16
CA PHE A 111 10.46 -3.95 -4.73
C PHE A 111 11.25 -3.35 -3.55
N ALA A 112 11.55 -2.05 -3.58
CA ALA A 112 12.25 -1.36 -2.50
C ALA A 112 11.53 -1.45 -1.14
N THR A 113 10.21 -1.71 -1.11
CA THR A 113 9.42 -1.83 0.13
C THR A 113 9.43 -3.25 0.72
N LEU A 114 10.04 -4.24 0.05
CA LEU A 114 10.20 -5.58 0.60
C LEU A 114 11.14 -5.58 1.83
N THR A 115 10.95 -6.57 2.69
CA THR A 115 11.71 -6.73 3.91
C THR A 115 13.20 -6.84 3.61
N ASN A 116 14.02 -6.03 4.29
CA ASN A 116 15.49 -5.97 4.14
C ASN A 116 15.99 -5.51 2.76
N VAL A 117 15.17 -4.85 1.93
CA VAL A 117 15.62 -4.34 0.64
C VAL A 117 16.15 -2.91 0.74
N ASN A 118 15.37 -1.97 1.26
CA ASN A 118 15.81 -0.57 1.34
C ASN A 118 15.32 0.13 2.62
N PHE A 119 16.26 0.77 3.33
CA PHE A 119 16.01 1.55 4.54
C PHE A 119 16.37 3.04 4.39
N ASP A 120 16.76 3.47 3.19
CA ASP A 120 17.14 4.86 2.91
C ASP A 120 15.91 5.74 2.67
N ASN A 121 15.62 6.62 3.63
CA ASN A 121 14.51 7.55 3.55
C ASN A 121 14.62 8.50 2.34
N ALA A 122 15.82 8.97 2.00
CA ALA A 122 16.00 9.89 0.87
C ALA A 122 15.64 9.23 -0.46
N ARG A 123 15.85 7.90 -0.57
CA ARG A 123 15.42 7.14 -1.75
C ARG A 123 13.89 7.08 -1.85
N PHE A 124 13.19 6.86 -0.74
CA PHE A 124 11.73 6.89 -0.74
C PHE A 124 11.15 8.28 -0.99
N GLU A 125 11.76 9.34 -0.45
CA GLU A 125 11.38 10.72 -0.77
C GLU A 125 11.51 10.99 -2.28
N ALA A 126 12.57 10.48 -2.92
CA ALA A 126 12.75 10.57 -4.36
C ALA A 126 11.68 9.79 -5.15
N TYR A 127 11.38 8.55 -4.77
CA TYR A 127 10.30 7.77 -5.40
C TYR A 127 8.95 8.48 -5.27
N LEU A 128 8.62 8.98 -4.07
CA LEU A 128 7.37 9.68 -3.81
C LEU A 128 7.21 10.90 -4.71
N LYS A 129 8.28 11.70 -4.85
CA LYS A 129 8.29 12.86 -5.75
C LYS A 129 8.07 12.45 -7.20
N GLN A 130 8.73 11.38 -7.67
CA GLN A 130 8.55 10.85 -9.02
C GLN A 130 7.13 10.33 -9.23
N SER A 131 6.60 9.55 -8.29
CA SER A 131 5.26 8.96 -8.37
C SER A 131 4.17 10.02 -8.34
N ALA A 132 4.29 11.05 -7.50
CA ALA A 132 3.36 12.16 -7.45
C ALA A 132 3.35 12.97 -8.76
N ALA A 133 4.53 13.30 -9.29
CA ALA A 133 4.65 14.04 -10.55
C ALA A 133 4.10 13.23 -11.73
N LEU A 134 4.37 11.93 -11.78
CA LEU A 134 3.86 11.04 -12.83
C LEU A 134 2.34 10.89 -12.73
N ALA A 135 1.80 10.67 -11.53
CA ALA A 135 0.36 10.57 -11.30
C ALA A 135 -0.35 11.86 -11.75
N GLU A 136 0.15 13.04 -11.38
CA GLU A 136 -0.41 14.32 -11.81
C GLU A 136 -0.40 14.48 -13.35
N LYS A 137 0.70 14.11 -14.00
CA LYS A 137 0.85 14.16 -15.47
C LYS A 137 -0.16 13.23 -16.16
N MET A 138 -0.34 12.03 -15.63
CA MET A 138 -1.30 11.02 -16.10
C MET A 138 -2.74 11.50 -15.93
N GLU A 139 -3.09 11.99 -14.74
CA GLU A 139 -4.43 12.50 -14.40
C GLU A 139 -4.82 13.65 -15.32
N LYS A 140 -3.95 14.66 -15.49
CA LYS A 140 -4.19 15.78 -16.42
C LYS A 140 -4.44 15.30 -17.85
N LYS A 141 -3.73 14.25 -18.29
CA LYS A 141 -3.91 13.72 -19.66
C LYS A 141 -5.22 12.95 -19.80
N LEU A 142 -5.66 12.24 -18.76
CA LEU A 142 -6.98 11.60 -18.70
C LEU A 142 -8.14 12.61 -18.61
N GLU A 143 -7.96 13.72 -17.91
CA GLU A 143 -8.95 14.81 -17.82
C GLU A 143 -9.14 15.54 -19.14
N ASN A 144 -8.03 15.82 -19.84
CA ASN A 144 -8.03 16.62 -21.07
C ASN A 144 -8.56 15.86 -22.31
N HIS A 145 -8.70 14.54 -22.27
CA HIS A 145 -9.03 13.75 -23.45
C HIS A 145 -10.12 12.72 -23.16
N SER A 146 -10.80 12.31 -24.23
CA SER A 146 -11.53 11.06 -24.38
C SER A 146 -10.59 9.86 -24.22
N GLY A 147 -9.95 9.74 -23.06
CA GLY A 147 -9.12 8.59 -22.70
C GLY A 147 -9.94 7.30 -22.73
N PRO A 148 -9.30 6.13 -22.86
CA PRO A 148 -10.01 4.86 -23.03
C PRO A 148 -11.06 4.65 -21.95
N TYR A 149 -10.71 4.94 -20.68
CA TYR A 149 -11.67 4.88 -19.57
C TYR A 149 -12.95 5.71 -19.79
N ARG A 150 -12.86 6.95 -20.25
CA ARG A 150 -14.04 7.80 -20.48
C ARG A 150 -14.81 7.37 -21.74
N LYS A 151 -14.11 6.88 -22.77
CA LYS A 151 -14.72 6.31 -23.99
C LYS A 151 -15.53 5.05 -23.66
N GLU A 152 -15.04 4.20 -22.77
CA GLU A 152 -15.68 2.96 -22.37
C GLU A 152 -16.81 3.17 -21.35
N THR A 153 -16.55 3.97 -20.31
CA THR A 153 -17.48 4.10 -19.17
C THR A 153 -18.43 5.30 -19.27
N GLY A 154 -18.11 6.29 -20.11
CA GLY A 154 -18.81 7.58 -20.17
C GLY A 154 -18.63 8.47 -18.94
N LYS A 155 -17.87 8.02 -17.92
CA LYS A 155 -17.71 8.69 -16.62
C LYS A 155 -16.35 9.39 -16.51
N PRO A 156 -16.22 10.42 -15.65
CA PRO A 156 -14.91 10.96 -15.29
C PRO A 156 -14.08 9.89 -14.57
N PHE A 157 -12.76 9.97 -14.71
CA PHE A 157 -11.85 9.07 -14.00
C PHE A 157 -11.96 9.29 -12.48
N PRO A 158 -11.97 8.22 -11.64
CA PRO A 158 -12.11 8.37 -10.20
C PRO A 158 -10.98 9.22 -9.59
N PRO A 159 -11.31 10.12 -8.64
CA PRO A 159 -10.30 10.88 -7.92
C PRO A 159 -9.39 9.93 -7.13
N ALA A 160 -8.17 10.40 -6.82
CA ALA A 160 -7.27 9.69 -5.91
C ALA A 160 -7.93 9.46 -4.54
N PRO A 161 -7.60 8.36 -3.84
CA PRO A 161 -8.13 8.11 -2.50
C PRO A 161 -7.70 9.22 -1.54
N ALA A 162 -8.52 9.50 -0.53
CA ALA A 162 -8.24 10.57 0.46
C ALA A 162 -6.93 10.34 1.24
N SER A 163 -6.49 9.09 1.34
CA SER A 163 -5.21 8.70 1.96
C SER A 163 -3.98 9.05 1.12
N LEU A 164 -4.16 9.47 -0.14
CA LEU A 164 -3.08 9.87 -1.04
C LEU A 164 -3.00 11.41 -1.12
N PRO A 165 -2.01 12.06 -0.50
CA PRO A 165 -1.84 13.50 -0.56
C PRO A 165 -1.49 13.95 -1.98
N LYS A 166 -2.26 14.88 -2.56
CA LYS A 166 -1.99 15.41 -3.92
C LYS A 166 -0.70 16.20 -4.03
N VAL A 167 -0.30 16.87 -2.94
CA VAL A 167 0.91 17.69 -2.88
C VAL A 167 1.77 17.18 -1.74
N LEU A 168 3.00 16.82 -2.08
CA LEU A 168 3.98 16.34 -1.11
C LEU A 168 4.76 17.51 -0.51
N PRO A 169 4.81 17.64 0.82
CA PRO A 169 5.72 18.57 1.48
C PRO A 169 7.17 18.23 1.16
N THR A 170 8.02 19.26 1.08
CA THR A 170 9.47 19.08 0.87
C THR A 170 10.23 18.82 2.17
N GLU A 171 9.67 19.22 3.31
CA GLU A 171 10.27 19.00 4.62
C GLU A 171 9.88 17.62 5.15
N SER A 172 10.87 16.83 5.60
CA SER A 172 10.68 15.42 5.92
C SER A 172 9.65 15.17 7.03
N LYS A 173 9.57 16.01 8.08
CA LYS A 173 8.55 15.83 9.13
C LYS A 173 7.14 16.10 8.58
N ALA A 174 6.96 17.17 7.83
CA ALA A 174 5.70 17.49 7.18
C ALA A 174 5.28 16.39 6.19
N LEU A 175 6.24 15.80 5.47
CA LEU A 175 5.99 14.66 4.59
C LEU A 175 5.49 13.44 5.37
N LEU A 176 6.09 13.13 6.52
CA LEU A 176 5.61 12.03 7.37
C LEU A 176 4.20 12.26 7.90
N VAL A 177 3.85 13.50 8.27
CA VAL A 177 2.48 13.85 8.65
C VAL A 177 1.53 13.63 7.48
N ALA A 178 1.91 14.04 6.27
CA ALA A 178 1.13 13.80 5.07
C ALA A 178 1.02 12.31 4.69
N ALA A 179 1.98 11.48 5.12
CA ALA A 179 1.99 10.03 4.91
C ALA A 179 1.13 9.26 5.93
N ALA A 180 0.77 9.84 7.07
CA ALA A 180 0.05 9.14 8.14
C ALA A 180 -1.25 8.46 7.66
N PRO A 181 -2.10 9.09 6.82
CA PRO A 181 -3.31 8.45 6.29
C PRO A 181 -3.05 7.22 5.39
N ALA A 182 -1.83 7.08 4.86
CA ALA A 182 -1.43 5.93 4.06
C ALA A 182 -1.06 4.71 4.90
N GLY A 183 -0.87 4.88 6.22
CA GLY A 183 -0.49 3.82 7.14
C GLY A 183 -1.56 2.73 7.25
N LEU A 184 -1.12 1.51 7.60
CA LEU A 184 -1.99 0.34 7.70
C LEU A 184 -3.19 0.56 8.64
N LEU A 185 -2.99 1.21 9.79
CA LEU A 185 -4.07 1.43 10.76
C LEU A 185 -5.14 2.36 10.23
N SER A 186 -4.76 3.52 9.69
CA SER A 186 -5.70 4.45 9.07
C SER A 186 -6.46 3.82 7.91
N ARG A 187 -5.79 2.98 7.10
CA ARG A 187 -6.46 2.25 6.02
C ARG A 187 -7.39 1.15 6.54
N SER A 188 -7.02 0.47 7.62
CA SER A 188 -7.86 -0.55 8.25
C SER A 188 -9.15 0.05 8.83
N GLU A 189 -9.08 1.26 9.39
CA GLU A 189 -10.25 2.01 9.86
C GLU A 189 -11.20 2.38 8.72
N VAL A 190 -10.67 2.74 7.55
CA VAL A 190 -11.48 3.06 6.36
C VAL A 190 -12.20 1.81 5.85
N VAL A 191 -11.53 0.66 5.75
CA VAL A 191 -12.15 -0.59 5.28
C VAL A 191 -13.10 -1.17 6.34
N ALA A 192 -12.87 -0.88 7.63
CA ALA A 192 -13.62 -1.29 8.82
C ALA A 192 -13.71 -2.81 9.08
N ASN A 193 -13.76 -3.63 8.04
CA ASN A 193 -13.73 -5.09 8.14
C ASN A 193 -12.28 -5.61 8.11
N GLU A 194 -11.83 -6.14 9.25
CA GLU A 194 -10.46 -6.63 9.43
C GLU A 194 -10.11 -7.82 8.52
N ASP A 195 -11.04 -8.73 8.25
CA ASP A 195 -10.81 -9.90 7.38
C ASP A 195 -10.59 -9.46 5.93
N ILE A 196 -11.45 -8.56 5.45
CA ILE A 196 -11.32 -7.98 4.10
C ILE A 196 -10.00 -7.23 4.01
N PHE A 197 -9.68 -6.40 5.00
CA PHE A 197 -8.42 -5.67 5.02
C PHE A 197 -7.20 -6.61 5.02
N GLY A 198 -7.25 -7.68 5.82
CA GLY A 198 -6.21 -8.71 5.86
C GLY A 198 -5.98 -9.38 4.50
N VAL A 199 -7.05 -9.72 3.78
CA VAL A 199 -6.96 -10.28 2.41
C VAL A 199 -6.36 -9.26 1.44
N LEU A 200 -6.78 -7.99 1.51
CA LEU A 200 -6.23 -6.94 0.65
C LEU A 200 -4.73 -6.74 0.89
N GLU A 201 -4.29 -6.69 2.15
CA GLU A 201 -2.86 -6.57 2.49
C GLU A 201 -2.06 -7.80 2.08
N MET A 202 -2.62 -9.01 2.23
CA MET A 202 -2.01 -10.24 1.72
C MET A 202 -1.77 -10.15 0.21
N CYS A 203 -2.76 -9.67 -0.56
CA CYS A 203 -2.63 -9.46 -1.99
C CYS A 203 -1.56 -8.41 -2.33
N VAL A 204 -1.50 -7.31 -1.59
CA VAL A 204 -0.44 -6.29 -1.75
C VAL A 204 0.94 -6.90 -1.50
N TYR A 205 1.11 -7.74 -0.47
CA TYR A 205 2.37 -8.41 -0.19
C TYR A 205 2.78 -9.41 -1.27
N GLY A 206 1.84 -10.20 -1.78
CA GLY A 206 2.06 -11.06 -2.94
C GLY A 206 2.48 -10.26 -4.17
N LEU A 207 1.79 -9.15 -4.43
CA LEU A 207 2.06 -8.26 -5.56
C LEU A 207 3.47 -7.67 -5.51
N LYS A 208 3.94 -7.23 -4.33
CA LYS A 208 5.33 -6.76 -4.16
C LYS A 208 6.35 -7.84 -4.53
N GLY A 209 6.11 -9.10 -4.14
CA GLY A 209 6.97 -10.23 -4.49
C GLY A 209 7.01 -10.48 -6.00
N VAL A 210 5.84 -10.48 -6.65
CA VAL A 210 5.73 -10.61 -8.12
C VAL A 210 6.48 -9.48 -8.82
N MET A 211 6.30 -8.23 -8.39
CA MET A 211 6.99 -7.06 -8.94
C MET A 211 8.52 -7.14 -8.81
N ALA A 212 9.04 -7.74 -7.74
CA ALA A 212 10.48 -7.97 -7.59
C ALA A 212 11.03 -8.91 -8.67
N TYR A 213 10.31 -9.99 -9.01
CA TYR A 213 10.72 -10.88 -10.11
C TYR A 213 10.72 -10.16 -11.46
N PHE A 214 9.68 -9.36 -11.74
CA PHE A 214 9.63 -8.56 -12.97
C PHE A 214 10.72 -7.50 -13.03
N TYR A 215 11.07 -6.87 -11.90
CA TYR A 215 12.18 -5.93 -11.83
C TYR A 215 13.50 -6.59 -12.28
N HIS A 216 13.77 -7.81 -11.80
CA HIS A 216 14.96 -8.56 -12.21
C HIS A 216 14.91 -9.01 -13.67
N ALA A 217 13.76 -9.46 -14.15
CA ALA A 217 13.58 -9.85 -15.55
C ALA A 217 13.90 -8.69 -16.52
N GLU A 218 13.47 -7.47 -16.20
CA GLU A 218 13.79 -6.29 -17.01
C GLU A 218 15.30 -5.94 -16.95
N HIS A 219 15.97 -6.16 -15.81
CA HIS A 219 17.42 -5.89 -15.68
C HIS A 219 18.30 -6.89 -16.45
N LEU A 220 17.87 -8.15 -16.56
CA LEU A 220 18.60 -9.16 -17.35
C LEU A 220 18.65 -8.80 -18.83
N GLN A 221 17.66 -8.06 -19.33
CA GLN A 221 17.65 -7.63 -20.73
C GLN A 221 18.54 -6.41 -21.01
N VAL A 222 18.86 -5.61 -20.00
CA VAL A 222 19.70 -4.42 -20.13
C VAL A 222 21.20 -4.77 -20.04
N ASN A 223 21.57 -5.84 -19.33
CA ASN A 223 22.95 -6.28 -19.20
C ASN A 223 23.39 -7.19 -20.36
N ASP A 224 23.60 -6.56 -21.52
CA ASP A 224 24.04 -7.15 -22.80
C ASP A 224 25.44 -7.81 -22.81
N GLN A 225 26.18 -7.72 -21.70
CA GLN A 225 27.59 -8.13 -21.63
C GLN A 225 27.82 -9.52 -21.00
N HIS A 226 26.78 -10.19 -20.49
CA HIS A 226 26.94 -11.54 -19.93
C HIS A 226 26.69 -12.60 -21.02
N PRO A 227 27.60 -13.55 -21.29
CA PRO A 227 27.46 -14.55 -22.36
C PRO A 227 26.16 -15.37 -22.29
N ALA A 228 25.70 -15.69 -21.08
CA ALA A 228 24.42 -16.39 -20.87
C ALA A 228 23.18 -15.56 -21.25
N ALA A 229 23.27 -14.22 -21.23
CA ALA A 229 22.15 -13.34 -21.60
C ALA A 229 21.95 -13.25 -23.12
N GLN A 230 22.92 -13.70 -23.93
CA GLN A 230 22.80 -13.73 -25.40
C GLN A 230 22.12 -15.00 -25.90
N GLU A 231 22.26 -16.13 -25.20
CA GLU A 231 21.60 -17.40 -25.54
C GLU A 231 20.15 -17.45 -25.05
N ASP A 232 19.83 -16.78 -23.92
CA ASP A 232 18.48 -16.79 -23.32
C ASP A 232 17.52 -15.71 -23.85
N LYS A 233 17.95 -14.82 -24.75
CA LYS A 233 17.05 -13.80 -25.34
C LYS A 233 15.88 -14.39 -26.13
N ALA A 234 16.05 -15.62 -26.65
CA ALA A 234 14.98 -16.36 -27.32
C ALA A 234 14.03 -17.08 -26.33
N ALA A 235 14.43 -17.24 -25.07
CA ALA A 235 13.65 -17.86 -23.99
C ALA A 235 13.04 -16.83 -23.01
N ALA A 236 13.54 -15.59 -23.02
CA ALA A 236 12.94 -14.47 -22.31
C ALA A 236 11.60 -14.06 -22.96
N TYR A 237 10.61 -13.73 -22.14
CA TYR A 237 9.28 -13.30 -22.60
C TYR A 237 9.36 -12.26 -23.73
N GLY A 238 8.59 -12.50 -24.80
CA GLY A 238 8.45 -11.56 -25.90
C GLY A 238 7.93 -10.20 -25.42
N GLU A 239 8.16 -9.14 -26.20
CA GLU A 239 7.68 -7.79 -25.85
C GLU A 239 6.14 -7.73 -25.73
N VAL A 240 5.43 -8.48 -26.57
CA VAL A 240 3.96 -8.59 -26.53
C VAL A 240 3.49 -9.31 -25.27
N GLU A 241 4.01 -10.50 -24.98
CA GLU A 241 3.63 -11.28 -23.79
C GLU A 241 3.91 -10.51 -22.49
N ARG A 242 5.04 -9.79 -22.44
CA ARG A 242 5.33 -8.90 -21.32
C ARG A 242 4.30 -7.80 -21.16
N THR A 243 3.93 -7.16 -22.27
CA THR A 243 2.93 -6.09 -22.23
C THR A 243 1.61 -6.60 -21.66
N GLU A 244 1.13 -7.75 -22.10
CA GLU A 244 -0.10 -8.37 -21.57
C GLU A 244 0.01 -8.66 -20.07
N VAL A 245 1.13 -9.26 -19.64
CA VAL A 245 1.38 -9.55 -18.23
C VAL A 245 1.42 -8.28 -17.38
N TYR A 246 2.04 -7.20 -17.87
CA TYR A 246 2.05 -5.91 -17.18
C TYR A 246 0.66 -5.27 -17.11
N GLN A 247 -0.17 -5.42 -18.14
CA GLN A 247 -1.56 -4.95 -18.11
C GLN A 247 -2.35 -5.67 -17.01
N GLU A 248 -2.19 -6.99 -16.86
CA GLU A 248 -2.83 -7.74 -15.76
C GLU A 248 -2.28 -7.33 -14.40
N LEU A 249 -0.97 -7.13 -14.28
CA LEU A 249 -0.33 -6.64 -13.06
C LEU A 249 -0.91 -5.27 -12.63
N TYR A 250 -1.12 -4.37 -13.60
CA TYR A 250 -1.75 -3.07 -13.34
C TYR A 250 -3.22 -3.22 -12.95
N ARG A 251 -3.98 -4.13 -13.57
CA ARG A 251 -5.38 -4.38 -13.19
C ARG A 251 -5.50 -4.85 -11.75
N VAL A 252 -4.63 -5.76 -11.30
CA VAL A 252 -4.57 -6.20 -9.90
C VAL A 252 -4.24 -5.02 -8.97
N GLY A 253 -3.23 -4.22 -9.31
CA GLY A 253 -2.89 -3.01 -8.54
C GLY A 253 -4.02 -1.97 -8.50
N ALA A 254 -4.72 -1.78 -9.62
CA ALA A 254 -5.85 -0.88 -9.75
C ALA A 254 -7.03 -1.31 -8.87
N PHE A 255 -7.31 -2.61 -8.84
CA PHE A 255 -8.31 -3.20 -7.95
C PHE A 255 -7.95 -2.93 -6.48
N LEU A 256 -6.72 -3.21 -6.06
CA LEU A 256 -6.27 -2.98 -4.69
C LEU A 256 -6.29 -1.50 -4.30
N CYS A 257 -5.98 -0.59 -5.24
CA CYS A 257 -6.13 0.85 -5.03
C CYS A 257 -7.59 1.25 -4.74
N SER A 258 -8.54 0.61 -5.43
CA SER A 258 -9.97 0.95 -5.35
C SER A 258 -10.66 0.28 -4.17
N ALA A 259 -10.30 -0.96 -3.85
CA ALA A 259 -10.79 -1.76 -2.73
C ALA A 259 -10.32 -1.24 -1.36
N GLY A 260 -9.44 -0.25 -1.32
CA GLY A 260 -9.11 0.49 -0.09
C GLY A 260 -10.15 1.56 0.30
N ASN A 261 -11.25 1.70 -0.43
CA ASN A 261 -12.28 2.73 -0.20
C ASN A 261 -13.64 2.07 0.11
N SER A 262 -14.10 2.16 1.37
CA SER A 262 -15.23 1.39 1.94
C SER A 262 -16.44 1.20 1.02
N LYS A 263 -16.88 2.26 0.36
CA LYS A 263 -18.06 2.23 -0.51
C LYS A 263 -17.84 1.47 -1.82
N ALA A 264 -16.65 1.60 -2.39
CA ALA A 264 -16.26 0.88 -3.61
C ALA A 264 -15.92 -0.58 -3.30
N THR A 265 -15.37 -0.87 -2.12
CA THR A 265 -14.97 -2.22 -1.69
C THR A 265 -16.17 -3.13 -1.53
N GLU A 266 -17.24 -2.70 -0.84
CA GLU A 266 -18.46 -3.50 -0.71
C GLU A 266 -19.15 -3.70 -2.07
N GLU A 267 -19.29 -2.65 -2.89
CA GLU A 267 -19.91 -2.77 -4.22
C GLU A 267 -19.12 -3.69 -5.16
N THR A 268 -17.78 -3.59 -5.16
CA THR A 268 -16.92 -4.40 -6.04
C THR A 268 -16.81 -5.85 -5.56
N LEU A 269 -16.72 -6.10 -4.25
CA LEU A 269 -16.74 -7.46 -3.71
C LEU A 269 -18.11 -8.10 -3.90
N ASN A 270 -19.20 -7.37 -3.71
CA ASN A 270 -20.55 -7.89 -3.96
C ASN A 270 -20.82 -8.12 -5.45
N ALA A 271 -20.26 -7.29 -6.35
CA ALA A 271 -20.33 -7.52 -7.79
C ALA A 271 -19.50 -8.74 -8.22
N GLY A 272 -18.27 -8.89 -7.70
CA GLY A 272 -17.40 -10.03 -7.98
C GLY A 272 -17.90 -11.35 -7.38
N LEU A 273 -18.54 -11.31 -6.22
CA LEU A 273 -19.20 -12.48 -5.60
C LEU A 273 -20.58 -12.77 -6.22
N GLY A 274 -21.24 -11.76 -6.79
CA GLY A 274 -22.54 -11.89 -7.48
C GLY A 274 -22.43 -12.41 -8.91
N GLU A 275 -21.32 -12.14 -9.60
CA GLU A 275 -21.00 -12.72 -10.92
C GLU A 275 -20.19 -14.02 -10.84
N ALA A 276 -19.68 -14.39 -9.66
CA ALA A 276 -19.20 -15.74 -9.37
C ALA A 276 -20.37 -16.73 -9.21
N SER A 277 -21.32 -16.71 -10.15
CA SER A 277 -22.05 -17.93 -10.47
C SER A 277 -21.02 -18.92 -10.98
N ASP A 278 -20.67 -19.86 -10.11
CA ASP A 278 -19.94 -21.09 -10.39
C ASP A 278 -18.42 -21.11 -10.08
N ILE A 279 -18.06 -20.82 -8.82
CA ILE A 279 -16.75 -21.22 -8.30
C ILE A 279 -16.60 -22.76 -8.19
N GLY A 280 -17.71 -23.50 -8.36
CA GLY A 280 -17.75 -24.97 -8.43
C GLY A 280 -17.26 -25.53 -9.77
N ALA A 281 -17.51 -24.85 -10.89
CA ALA A 281 -17.10 -25.27 -12.23
C ALA A 281 -15.60 -25.11 -12.54
N ILE A 282 -14.79 -24.55 -11.64
CA ILE A 282 -13.33 -24.50 -11.80
C ILE A 282 -12.67 -25.82 -11.37
N TRP A 283 -13.40 -26.69 -10.65
CA TRP A 283 -12.88 -27.93 -10.06
C TRP A 283 -13.66 -29.21 -10.46
N GLU A 284 -14.44 -29.17 -11.54
CA GLU A 284 -14.96 -30.34 -12.26
C GLU A 284 -14.44 -30.36 -13.71
#